data_AF-A0A2N1Q7N0-F1
#
_entry.id   AF-A0A2N1Q7N0-F1
#
_cell.length_a   1.000
_cell.length_b   1.000
_cell.length_c   1.000
_cell.angle_alpha   90.00
_cell.angle_beta   90.00
_cell.angle_gamma   90.00
#
_symmetry.space_group_name_H-M   'P 1'
#
loop_
_entity.id
_entity.type
_entity.pdbx_description
1 polymer ?
#
loop_
_entity_poly.entity_id
_entity_poly.type
_entity_poly.pdbx_seq_one_letter_code
_entity_poly.pdbx_strand_id
1 'polypeptide(L)'
;MIKRRIIAVMPMVSLFLFLGSGLFLENWKLGWTFFLLIPVSLILLTGNPLKKLSEIIPMICLIVFLWLGFGFELWHPGWMVFLIIPLVNIIIEKRIRPRKMVSIVITAAYITIGLITEEWHPTWIIFLLIPIINTIFFPQQHAFVEFNSSSMKSKFRNIIIEEERDEDRD
;
A
#
# COMPACT_ATOMS: atom_id res chain seq x y z
N MET A 1 -11.59 -14.01 -19.50
CA MET A 1 -12.71 -14.62 -18.74
C MET A 1 -12.26 -15.39 -17.50
N ILE A 2 -11.26 -16.28 -17.58
CA ILE A 2 -10.81 -17.11 -16.43
C ILE A 2 -10.45 -16.28 -15.18
N LYS A 3 -9.71 -15.17 -15.36
CA LYS A 3 -9.27 -14.32 -14.24
C LYS A 3 -10.44 -13.73 -13.44
N ARG A 4 -11.50 -13.28 -14.10
CA ARG A 4 -12.70 -12.71 -13.45
C ARG A 4 -13.47 -13.77 -12.66
N ARG A 5 -13.54 -15.00 -13.18
CA ARG A 5 -14.15 -16.13 -12.47
C ARG A 5 -13.36 -16.48 -11.21
N ILE A 6 -12.03 -16.51 -11.29
CA ILE A 6 -11.18 -16.76 -10.13
C ILE A 6 -11.39 -15.68 -9.06
N ILE A 7 -11.35 -14.39 -9.43
CA ILE A 7 -11.58 -13.27 -8.48
C ILE A 7 -12.94 -13.41 -7.77
N ALA A 8 -14.01 -13.76 -8.49
CA ALA A 8 -15.34 -13.91 -7.91
C ALA A 8 -15.46 -15.09 -6.94
N VAL A 9 -14.64 -16.14 -7.11
CA VAL A 9 -14.66 -17.35 -6.28
C VAL A 9 -13.77 -17.22 -5.04
N MET A 10 -12.81 -16.29 -5.02
CA MET A 10 -11.85 -16.11 -3.93
C MET A 10 -12.47 -15.87 -2.54
N PRO A 11 -13.55 -15.08 -2.37
CA PRO A 11 -14.23 -14.95 -1.08
C PRO A 11 -14.74 -16.29 -0.55
N MET A 12 -15.35 -17.10 -1.42
CA MET A 12 -15.85 -18.43 -1.05
C MET A 12 -14.69 -19.35 -0.64
N VAL A 13 -13.61 -19.36 -1.41
CA VAL A 13 -12.42 -20.16 -1.09
C VAL A 13 -11.79 -19.73 0.24
N SER A 14 -11.67 -18.42 0.48
CA SER A 14 -11.14 -17.89 1.74
C SER A 14 -11.98 -18.30 2.95
N LEU A 15 -13.30 -18.33 2.79
CA LEU A 15 -14.24 -18.73 3.84
C LEU A 15 -14.15 -20.23 4.11
N PHE A 16 -14.07 -21.06 3.08
CA PHE A 16 -13.85 -22.51 3.25
C PHE A 16 -12.55 -22.81 3.97
N LEU A 17 -11.45 -22.11 3.63
CA LEU A 17 -10.16 -22.27 4.32
C LEU A 17 -10.21 -21.76 5.77
N PHE A 18 -10.89 -20.64 6.02
CA PHE A 18 -11.12 -20.12 7.38
C PHE A 18 -11.87 -21.13 8.25
N LEU A 19 -12.99 -21.67 7.77
CA LEU A 19 -13.77 -22.67 8.48
C LEU A 19 -12.97 -23.97 8.65
N GLY A 20 -12.22 -24.38 7.62
CA GLY A 20 -11.34 -25.54 7.71
C GLY A 20 -10.29 -25.39 8.81
N SER A 21 -9.64 -24.23 8.88
CA SER A 21 -8.65 -23.90 9.92
C SER A 21 -9.26 -23.80 11.32
N GLY A 22 -10.48 -23.25 11.44
CA GLY A 22 -11.17 -23.14 12.72
C GLY A 22 -11.67 -24.50 13.25
N LEU A 23 -12.23 -25.34 12.38
CA LEU A 23 -12.89 -26.58 12.77
C LEU A 23 -11.94 -27.79 12.85
N PHE A 24 -10.98 -27.92 11.93
CA PHE A 24 -10.06 -29.07 11.93
C PHE A 24 -8.77 -28.80 12.69
N LEU A 25 -8.25 -27.57 12.62
CA LEU A 25 -6.98 -27.19 13.26
C LEU A 25 -7.20 -26.48 14.60
N GLU A 26 -8.45 -26.23 15.01
CA GLU A 26 -8.84 -25.44 16.20
C GLU A 26 -8.18 -24.04 16.27
N ASN A 27 -7.69 -23.55 15.12
CA ASN A 27 -6.83 -22.38 15.02
C ASN A 27 -7.54 -21.23 14.29
N TRP A 28 -8.47 -20.60 15.00
CA TRP A 28 -9.24 -19.45 14.49
C TRP A 28 -8.36 -18.22 14.20
N LYS A 29 -7.30 -18.01 15.00
CA LYS A 29 -6.37 -16.88 14.84
C LYS A 29 -5.68 -16.91 13.47
N LEU A 30 -5.07 -18.04 13.12
CA LEU A 30 -4.45 -18.23 11.80
C LEU A 30 -5.48 -18.25 10.67
N GLY A 31 -6.70 -18.71 10.96
CA GLY A 31 -7.82 -18.67 10.03
C GLY A 31 -8.03 -17.27 9.41
N TRP A 32 -7.91 -16.20 10.19
CA TRP A 32 -8.10 -14.83 9.70
C TRP A 32 -7.17 -14.45 8.54
N THR A 33 -5.98 -15.07 8.48
CA THR A 33 -5.02 -14.79 7.40
C THR A 33 -5.51 -15.25 6.03
N PHE A 34 -6.43 -16.21 5.96
CA PHE A 34 -7.00 -16.66 4.68
C PHE A 34 -7.86 -15.61 4.00
N PHE A 35 -8.47 -14.68 4.74
CA PHE A 35 -9.24 -13.58 4.13
C PHE A 35 -8.37 -12.64 3.29
N LEU A 36 -7.06 -12.60 3.54
CA LEU A 36 -6.12 -11.83 2.71
C LEU A 36 -6.00 -12.36 1.28
N LEU A 37 -6.45 -13.59 1.00
CA LEU A 37 -6.52 -14.12 -0.37
C LEU A 37 -7.41 -13.26 -1.26
N ILE A 38 -8.42 -12.59 -0.71
CA ILE A 38 -9.33 -11.71 -1.47
C ILE A 38 -8.53 -10.55 -2.09
N PRO A 39 -7.92 -9.64 -1.30
CA PRO A 39 -7.08 -8.57 -1.83
C PRO A 39 -5.86 -9.06 -2.62
N VAL A 40 -5.19 -10.15 -2.20
CA VAL A 40 -4.07 -10.73 -2.96
C VAL A 40 -4.50 -11.15 -4.36
N SER A 41 -5.64 -11.84 -4.49
CA SER A 41 -6.16 -12.30 -5.78
C SER A 41 -6.51 -11.13 -6.70
N LEU A 42 -7.07 -10.05 -6.15
CA LEU A 42 -7.37 -8.83 -6.91
C LEU A 42 -6.10 -8.22 -7.48
N ILE A 43 -5.06 -8.05 -6.66
CA ILE A 43 -3.79 -7.44 -7.07
C ILE A 43 -3.09 -8.34 -8.11
N LEU A 44 -3.05 -9.65 -7.87
CA LEU A 44 -2.32 -10.60 -8.70
C LEU A 44 -2.97 -10.81 -10.07
N LEU A 45 -4.31 -10.83 -10.15
CA LEU A 45 -5.03 -11.13 -11.39
C LEU A 45 -5.40 -9.88 -12.21
N THR A 46 -5.53 -8.71 -11.58
CA THR A 46 -5.88 -7.46 -12.28
C THR A 46 -4.68 -6.81 -12.97
N GLY A 47 -3.45 -7.07 -12.50
CA GLY A 47 -2.23 -6.41 -12.99
C GLY A 47 -1.19 -7.33 -13.65
N ASN A 48 -0.09 -6.71 -14.11
CA ASN A 48 1.14 -7.42 -14.48
C ASN A 48 1.99 -7.64 -13.21
N PRO A 49 2.21 -8.89 -12.75
CA PRO A 49 2.81 -9.16 -11.45
C PRO A 49 4.25 -8.67 -11.32
N LEU A 50 5.01 -8.70 -12.42
CA LEU A 50 6.44 -8.34 -12.42
C LEU A 50 6.71 -6.83 -12.44
N LYS A 51 5.77 -6.01 -12.94
CA LYS A 51 5.94 -4.54 -12.98
C LYS A 51 5.40 -3.82 -11.73
N LYS A 52 4.77 -4.57 -10.81
CA LYS A 52 4.06 -4.05 -9.64
C LYS A 52 4.58 -4.64 -8.33
N LEU A 53 5.86 -5.00 -8.29
CA LEU A 53 6.47 -5.54 -7.08
C LEU A 53 6.25 -4.60 -5.89
N SER A 54 6.36 -3.27 -6.11
CA SER A 54 6.02 -2.23 -5.13
C SER A 54 4.57 -2.26 -4.62
N GLU A 55 3.62 -2.76 -5.40
CA GLU A 55 2.21 -2.88 -5.01
C GLU A 55 1.92 -4.18 -4.23
N ILE A 56 2.68 -5.24 -4.50
CA ILE A 56 2.53 -6.54 -3.85
C ILE A 56 3.25 -6.57 -2.49
N ILE A 57 4.36 -5.83 -2.37
CA ILE A 57 5.21 -5.76 -1.19
C ILE A 57 4.43 -5.44 0.10
N PRO A 58 3.58 -4.41 0.19
CA PRO A 58 2.79 -4.13 1.39
C PRO A 58 1.91 -5.31 1.81
N MET A 59 1.41 -6.06 0.82
CA MET A 59 0.54 -7.19 1.06
C MET A 59 1.31 -8.39 1.61
N ILE A 60 2.50 -8.65 1.07
CA ILE A 60 3.41 -9.67 1.60
C ILE A 60 3.83 -9.30 3.03
N CYS A 61 4.21 -8.04 3.27
CA CYS A 61 4.57 -7.56 4.61
C CYS A 61 3.45 -7.80 5.62
N LEU A 62 2.20 -7.53 5.24
CA LEU A 62 1.04 -7.73 6.11
C LEU A 62 0.80 -9.22 6.40
N ILE A 63 0.91 -10.10 5.41
CA ILE A 63 0.79 -11.56 5.61
C ILE A 63 1.84 -12.05 6.61
N VAL A 64 3.10 -11.66 6.40
CA VAL A 64 4.22 -12.03 7.27
C VAL A 64 3.99 -11.47 8.68
N PHE A 65 3.57 -10.21 8.80
CA PHE A 65 3.26 -9.58 10.10
C PHE A 65 2.17 -10.33 10.88
N LEU A 66 1.07 -10.71 10.23
CA LEU A 66 0.00 -11.47 10.89
C LEU A 66 0.44 -12.88 11.26
N TRP A 67 1.27 -13.53 10.46
CA TRP A 67 1.85 -14.83 10.82
C TRP A 67 2.79 -14.73 12.03
N LEU A 68 3.62 -13.69 12.09
CA LEU A 68 4.46 -13.42 13.27
C LEU A 68 3.62 -13.12 14.51
N GLY A 69 2.57 -12.30 14.37
CA GLY A 69 1.70 -11.91 15.47
C GLY A 69 0.82 -13.06 15.99
N PHE A 70 0.17 -13.82 15.10
CA PHE A 70 -0.71 -14.92 15.51
C PHE A 70 0.05 -16.20 15.86
N GLY A 71 1.19 -16.46 15.23
CA GLY A 71 1.98 -17.68 15.43
C GLY A 71 2.98 -17.58 16.58
N PHE A 72 3.67 -16.45 16.70
CA PHE A 72 4.77 -16.26 17.66
C PHE A 72 4.48 -15.17 18.72
N GLU A 73 3.31 -14.54 18.68
CA GLU A 73 2.94 -13.39 19.54
C GLU A 73 3.89 -12.19 19.42
N LEU A 74 4.67 -12.15 18.33
CA LEU A 74 5.70 -11.16 18.04
C LEU A 74 5.11 -9.89 17.39
N TRP A 75 4.10 -9.29 18.02
CA TRP A 75 3.49 -8.04 17.54
C TRP A 75 4.45 -6.85 17.67
N HIS A 76 5.22 -6.82 18.76
CA HIS A 76 6.11 -5.70 19.10
C HIS A 76 7.43 -5.64 18.31
N PRO A 77 8.01 -6.75 17.81
CA PRO A 77 9.07 -6.68 16.80
C PRO A 77 8.56 -6.91 15.37
N GLY A 78 7.37 -7.51 15.20
CA GLY A 78 6.86 -7.89 13.88
C GLY A 78 6.61 -6.70 12.95
N TRP A 79 6.30 -5.51 13.48
CA TRP A 79 6.07 -4.33 12.64
C TRP A 79 7.31 -3.90 11.85
N MET A 80 8.52 -4.35 12.24
CA MET A 80 9.76 -4.12 11.48
C MET A 80 9.67 -4.61 10.03
N VAL A 81 8.83 -5.61 9.75
CA VAL A 81 8.59 -6.13 8.40
C VAL A 81 8.07 -5.03 7.46
N PHE A 82 7.37 -4.01 7.98
CA PHE A 82 6.91 -2.89 7.16
C PHE A 82 8.05 -1.96 6.70
N LEU A 83 9.21 -1.98 7.34
CA LEU A 83 10.40 -1.23 6.88
C LEU A 83 10.96 -1.78 5.56
N ILE A 84 10.58 -2.99 5.17
CA ILE A 84 10.94 -3.58 3.87
C ILE A 84 10.26 -2.81 2.73
N ILE A 85 9.09 -2.21 2.97
CA ILE A 85 8.34 -1.46 1.95
C ILE A 85 9.16 -0.29 1.36
N PRO A 86 9.63 0.69 2.16
CA PRO A 86 10.47 1.77 1.65
C PRO A 86 11.79 1.23 1.06
N LEU A 87 12.38 0.19 1.67
CA LEU A 87 13.63 -0.41 1.22
C LEU A 87 13.50 -0.95 -0.22
N VAL A 88 12.43 -1.70 -0.50
CA VAL A 88 12.21 -2.29 -1.82
C VAL A 88 11.88 -1.23 -2.85
N ASN A 89 11.13 -0.19 -2.49
CA ASN A 89 10.89 0.95 -3.39
C ASN A 89 12.20 1.65 -3.78
N ILE A 90 13.16 1.77 -2.86
CA ILE A 90 14.50 2.29 -3.17
C ILE A 90 15.26 1.37 -4.12
N ILE A 91 15.22 0.06 -3.91
CA ILE A 91 15.93 -0.94 -4.74
C ILE A 91 15.38 -0.95 -6.17
N ILE A 92 14.05 -0.91 -6.32
CA ILE A 92 13.38 -0.94 -7.62
C ILE A 92 13.68 0.35 -8.40
N GLU A 93 13.61 1.51 -7.73
CA GLU A 93 13.90 2.78 -8.37
C GLU A 93 15.40 3.09 -8.35
N LYS A 94 16.11 2.66 -9.41
CA LYS A 94 17.56 2.92 -9.64
C LYS A 94 17.98 4.41 -9.65
N ARG A 95 17.06 5.36 -9.47
CA ARG A 95 17.33 6.81 -9.44
C ARG A 95 17.24 7.30 -8.00
N ILE A 96 18.40 7.57 -7.41
CA ILE A 96 18.52 8.17 -6.08
C ILE A 96 18.30 9.68 -6.23
N ARG A 97 17.16 10.17 -5.76
CA ARG A 97 16.91 11.61 -5.59
C ARG A 97 17.37 12.04 -4.19
N PRO A 98 17.82 13.28 -3.98
CA PRO A 98 18.20 13.78 -2.66
C PRO A 98 17.11 13.56 -1.59
N ARG A 99 15.84 13.74 -1.96
CA ARG A 99 14.66 13.44 -1.13
C ARG A 99 14.63 11.99 -0.59
N LYS A 100 15.10 11.02 -1.37
CA LYS A 100 15.15 9.61 -0.96
C LYS A 100 16.32 9.32 -0.04
N MET A 101 17.45 10.03 -0.20
CA MET A 101 18.58 9.90 0.72
C MET A 101 18.19 10.26 2.15
N VAL A 102 17.37 11.30 2.33
CA VAL A 102 16.80 11.67 3.64
C VAL A 102 16.02 10.49 4.24
N SER A 103 15.16 9.85 3.46
CA SER A 103 14.40 8.67 3.91
C SER A 103 15.31 7.50 4.27
N ILE A 104 16.37 7.25 3.51
CA ILE A 104 17.35 6.18 3.77
C ILE A 104 18.09 6.43 5.08
N VAL A 105 18.60 7.65 5.27
CA VAL A 105 19.36 8.03 6.47
C VAL A 105 18.48 7.92 7.72
N ILE A 106 17.23 8.40 7.66
CA ILE A 106 16.29 8.30 8.79
C ILE A 106 15.95 6.85 9.09
N THR A 107 15.70 6.02 8.07
CA THR A 107 15.40 4.59 8.27
C THR A 107 16.60 3.86 8.88
N ALA A 108 17.82 4.15 8.43
CA ALA A 108 19.05 3.59 9.00
C ALA A 108 19.24 4.02 10.46
N ALA A 109 19.09 5.32 10.75
CA ALA A 109 19.18 5.84 12.12
C ALA A 109 18.14 5.20 13.05
N TYR A 110 16.91 5.03 12.57
CA TYR A 110 15.85 4.36 13.31
C TYR A 110 16.21 2.91 13.65
N ILE A 111 16.72 2.13 12.68
CA ILE A 111 17.16 0.75 12.91
C ILE A 111 18.32 0.71 13.91
N THR A 112 19.31 1.60 13.76
CA THR A 112 20.45 1.66 14.69
C THR A 112 20.02 2.00 16.11
N ILE A 113 19.12 2.97 16.28
CA ILE A 113 18.60 3.34 17.61
C ILE A 113 17.80 2.17 18.19
N GLY A 114 16.86 1.60 17.42
CA GLY A 114 16.03 0.49 17.89
C GLY A 114 16.82 -0.76 18.26
N LEU A 115 17.95 -1.03 17.60
CA LEU A 115 18.85 -2.13 17.97
C LEU A 115 19.65 -1.85 19.25
N ILE A 116 19.96 -0.59 19.55
CA ILE A 116 20.72 -0.21 20.76
C ILE A 116 19.81 -0.08 21.98
N THR A 117 18.64 0.53 21.81
CA THR A 117 17.74 0.86 22.92
C THR A 117 16.68 -0.20 23.14
N GLU A 118 16.48 -1.15 22.21
CA GLU A 118 15.37 -2.12 22.17
C GLU A 118 13.96 -1.49 22.23
N GLU A 119 13.89 -0.15 22.29
CA GLU A 119 12.69 0.66 22.40
C GLU A 119 12.24 1.14 21.03
N TRP A 120 11.43 0.32 20.38
CA TRP A 120 10.90 0.58 19.04
C TRP A 120 9.65 1.47 19.03
N HIS A 121 8.91 1.46 20.14
CA HIS A 121 7.56 2.01 20.27
C HIS A 121 7.47 3.54 20.42
N PRO A 122 8.48 4.26 20.94
CA PRO A 122 8.52 5.72 20.87
C PRO A 122 9.36 6.25 19.70
N THR A 123 10.30 5.45 19.19
CA THR A 123 11.30 5.88 18.21
C THR A 123 10.74 6.09 16.79
N TRP A 124 9.59 5.48 16.46
CA TRP A 124 8.88 5.68 15.19
C TRP A 124 8.56 7.14 14.87
N ILE A 125 8.53 8.02 15.88
CA ILE A 125 8.34 9.47 15.70
C ILE A 125 9.40 10.08 14.77
N ILE A 126 10.59 9.47 14.68
CA ILE A 126 11.66 9.91 13.79
C ILE A 126 11.28 9.84 12.31
N PHE A 127 10.35 8.96 11.92
CA PHE A 127 9.85 8.89 10.54
C PHE A 127 9.09 10.15 10.14
N LEU A 128 8.51 10.89 11.09
CA LEU A 128 7.87 12.18 10.81
C LEU A 128 8.89 13.26 10.40
N LEU A 129 10.18 13.09 10.67
CA LEU A 129 11.22 13.98 10.16
C LEU A 129 11.36 13.88 8.64
N ILE A 130 10.98 12.75 8.02
CA ILE A 130 11.06 12.57 6.57
C ILE A 130 10.22 13.64 5.84
N PRO A 131 8.90 13.79 6.07
CA PRO A 131 8.11 14.83 5.41
C PRO A 131 8.55 16.24 5.80
N ILE A 132 8.98 16.47 7.04
CA ILE A 132 9.43 17.79 7.52
C ILE A 132 10.67 18.25 6.73
N ILE A 133 11.73 17.44 6.73
CA ILE A 133 12.98 17.73 6.00
C ILE A 133 12.69 17.82 4.51
N ASN A 134 11.89 16.90 3.97
CA ASN A 134 11.58 16.90 2.54
C ASN A 134 10.77 18.12 2.08
N THR A 135 9.95 18.70 2.95
CA THR A 135 9.17 19.90 2.63
C THR A 135 10.04 21.15 2.70
N ILE A 136 10.91 21.25 3.71
CA ILE A 136 11.78 22.41 3.93
C ILE A 136 12.88 22.49 2.86
N PHE A 137 13.58 21.39 2.60
CA PHE A 137 14.73 21.37 1.69
C PHE A 137 14.35 21.15 0.22
N PHE A 138 13.18 20.57 -0.05
CA PHE A 138 12.70 20.30 -1.41
C PHE A 138 11.24 20.77 -1.59
N PRO A 139 10.97 22.10 -1.51
CA PRO A 139 9.64 22.64 -1.76
C PRO A 139 9.18 22.24 -3.17
N GLN A 140 7.99 21.63 -3.28
CA GLN A 140 7.41 21.25 -4.57
C GLN A 140 6.93 22.51 -5.30
N GLN A 141 7.53 22.83 -6.44
CA GLN A 141 7.22 24.04 -7.21
C GLN A 141 5.90 23.95 -8.03
N HIS A 142 5.17 22.83 -7.99
CA HIS A 142 3.98 22.60 -8.83
C HIS A 142 2.68 22.43 -8.03
N ALA A 143 2.67 22.78 -6.74
CA ALA A 143 1.50 22.63 -5.87
C ALA A 143 0.47 23.78 -5.99
N PHE A 144 0.61 24.67 -6.98
CA PHE A 144 -0.50 25.53 -7.39
C PHE A 144 -1.23 24.84 -8.53
N VAL A 145 -2.30 24.11 -8.19
CA VAL A 145 -3.38 23.89 -9.14
C VAL A 145 -3.99 25.26 -9.37
N GLU A 146 -3.53 25.94 -10.39
CA GLU A 146 -4.14 27.19 -10.85
C GLU A 146 -5.52 26.82 -11.40
N PHE A 147 -6.52 26.88 -10.53
CA PHE A 147 -7.90 26.57 -10.86
C PHE A 147 -8.43 27.73 -11.71
N ASN A 148 -8.06 27.74 -12.98
CA ASN A 148 -8.49 28.77 -13.91
C ASN A 148 -10.00 28.60 -14.14
N SER A 149 -10.80 29.48 -13.52
CA SER A 149 -12.27 29.45 -13.61
C SER A 149 -12.79 29.52 -15.04
N SER A 150 -12.01 30.07 -15.98
CA SER A 150 -12.34 30.09 -17.41
C SER A 150 -12.27 28.70 -18.07
N SER A 151 -11.35 27.83 -17.61
CA SER A 151 -11.20 26.45 -18.07
C SER A 151 -12.34 25.56 -17.58
N MET A 152 -12.84 25.82 -16.37
CA MET A 152 -14.02 25.12 -15.86
C MET A 152 -15.29 25.53 -16.61
N LYS A 153 -15.49 26.84 -16.85
CA LYS A 153 -16.67 27.36 -17.56
C LYS A 153 -16.76 26.87 -19.01
N SER A 154 -15.63 26.69 -19.70
CA SER A 154 -15.62 26.16 -21.07
C SER A 154 -15.98 24.67 -21.12
N LYS A 155 -15.50 23.86 -20.16
CA LYS A 155 -15.89 22.44 -20.05
C LYS A 155 -17.38 22.26 -19.79
N PHE A 156 -17.96 23.02 -18.86
CA PHE A 156 -19.40 22.96 -18.59
C PHE A 156 -20.23 23.36 -19.81
N ARG A 157 -19.83 24.42 -20.53
CA ARG A 157 -20.54 24.84 -21.74
C ARG A 157 -20.49 23.78 -22.84
N ASN A 158 -19.36 23.11 -23.02
CA ASN A 158 -19.24 22.07 -24.04
C ASN A 158 -20.12 20.86 -23.72
N ILE A 159 -20.21 20.43 -22.47
CA ILE A 159 -21.06 19.30 -22.06
C ILE A 159 -22.54 19.61 -22.34
N ILE A 160 -23.00 20.82 -21.99
CA ILE A 160 -24.40 21.21 -22.21
C ILE A 160 -24.74 21.27 -23.71
N ILE A 161 -23.82 21.78 -24.54
CA ILE A 161 -24.02 21.84 -25.99
C ILE A 161 -23.99 20.45 -26.64
N GLU A 162 -23.22 19.52 -26.10
CA GLU A 162 -23.14 18.13 -26.58
C GLU A 162 -24.42 17.37 -26.21
N GLU A 163 -24.97 17.62 -25.02
CA GLU A 163 -26.25 17.05 -24.56
C GLU A 163 -27.46 17.56 -25.38
N GLU A 164 -27.54 18.87 -25.68
CA GLU A 164 -28.58 19.41 -26.59
C GLU A 164 -28.48 18.84 -28.01
N ARG A 165 -27.26 18.60 -28.52
CA ARG A 165 -27.05 18.07 -29.88
C ARG A 165 -27.44 16.59 -30.02
N ASP A 166 -27.38 15.84 -28.92
CA ASP A 166 -27.78 14.43 -28.90
C ASP A 166 -29.30 14.28 -28.70
N GLU A 167 -29.97 15.21 -28.00
CA GLU A 167 -31.44 15.25 -27.90
C GLU A 167 -32.14 15.63 -29.22
N ASP A 168 -31.54 16.49 -30.05
CA ASP A 168 -32.09 16.88 -31.37
C ASP A 168 -31.94 15.79 -32.47
N ARG A 169 -31.30 14.65 -32.16
CA ARG A 169 -31.02 13.56 -33.11
C ARG A 169 -31.89 12.31 -32.94
N ASP A 170 -32.77 12.29 -31.94
CA ASP A 170 -33.80 11.27 -31.70
C ASP A 170 -35.21 11.77 -32.05
#